data_AF-A0A6P0G8N5-F1
#
_entry.id   AF-A0A6P0G8N5-F1
#
_cell.length_a   1.000
_cell.length_b   1.000
_cell.length_c   1.000
_cell.angle_alpha   90.00
_cell.angle_beta   90.00
_cell.angle_gamma   90.00
#
_symmetry.space_group_name_H-M   'P 1'
#
loop_
_entity.id
_entity.type
_entity.pdbx_description
1 polymer ?
#
loop_
_entity_poly.entity_id
_entity_poly.type
_entity_poly.pdbx_seq_one_letter_code
_entity_poly.pdbx_strand_id
1 'polypeptide(L)'
;MLLADVVAASAAVAATRSRTAKAQAIAAALRGAEPGEVGPVAAWLAGELPQGRIGVGWRTLAKAAPPAAAAPSLTVAAVDATLTGLAGTAGSGSAARREALLAELLSAATADEQRFLVRLVGGELRQGALEGVVLDAVAAAAGVPAPVVRRAVMLAGRLDETAALALGGGQDALSTVGLQVGRPVRPMLAGPGSSLDAALADLGAEVTVEHKLDGARIQVHRDGDEVRVWTRTLREVTGGVPELVDRVRALPCRTAVLDGETLALDDDGRPRAFQDTMSRFGSDGADAGVLLSPFLFDVLHLDGRDLLDEPLAVRLDALAGLLADEEHAPLRMPGVRRPTPAQAAAVLDEALTAGHEGVVVKALDAPYAAGRRGRAWQKVKPVHTLDLVVLGAEWGYGRRTGTLSNIWLGARDPDGGEPVMVGKTFKGMTDELLDWQTRTFPAHARAEHPWGLELEPGLVVEIALDGAQRSTRYPGGVALRFARVLRYRPDKTAGQADDLEAVRALLAGG
;
A
#
# COMPACT_ATOMS: atom_id res chain seq x y z
N MET A 1 25.75 20.18 3.69
CA MET A 1 25.18 20.47 5.03
C MET A 1 25.49 19.33 6.02
N LEU A 2 25.34 19.58 7.33
CA LEU A 2 25.53 18.52 8.35
C LEU A 2 24.28 17.65 8.45
N LEU A 3 24.44 16.38 8.88
CA LEU A 3 23.31 15.51 9.21
C LEU A 3 22.48 16.11 10.35
N ALA A 4 23.11 16.76 11.33
CA ALA A 4 22.44 17.45 12.43
C ALA A 4 21.35 18.43 11.97
N ASP A 5 21.53 19.10 10.83
CA ASP A 5 20.53 20.02 10.26
C ASP A 5 19.27 19.25 9.80
N VAL A 6 19.45 18.07 9.20
CA VAL A 6 18.35 17.16 8.80
C VAL A 6 17.65 16.61 10.04
N VAL A 7 18.41 16.26 11.09
CA VAL A 7 17.87 15.77 12.37
C VAL A 7 17.04 16.86 13.05
N ALA A 8 17.49 18.12 13.03
CA ALA A 8 16.74 19.26 13.55
C ALA A 8 15.42 19.46 12.78
N ALA A 9 15.45 19.37 11.45
CA ALA A 9 14.24 19.44 10.63
C ALA A 9 13.27 18.28 10.95
N SER A 10 13.79 17.06 11.12
CA SER A 10 13.04 15.88 11.54
C SER A 10 12.35 16.08 12.90
N ALA A 11 13.07 16.63 13.88
CA ALA A 11 12.52 16.96 15.19
C ALA A 11 11.41 18.02 15.12
N ALA A 12 11.61 19.08 14.33
CA ALA A 12 10.60 20.12 14.12
C ALA A 12 9.32 19.56 13.46
N VAL A 13 9.46 18.64 12.50
CA VAL A 13 8.35 17.93 11.87
C VAL A 13 7.57 17.09 12.89
N ALA A 14 8.27 16.38 13.77
CA ALA A 14 7.66 15.55 14.81
C ALA A 14 6.94 16.38 15.89
N ALA A 15 7.43 17.59 16.18
CA ALA A 15 6.90 18.47 17.22
C ALA A 15 5.56 19.15 16.87
N THR A 16 5.08 19.05 15.62
CA THR A 16 3.87 19.72 15.17
C THR A 16 2.84 18.78 14.56
N ARG A 17 1.55 19.14 14.68
CA ARG A 17 0.44 18.48 13.98
C ARG A 17 0.07 19.14 12.66
N SER A 18 0.54 20.37 12.42
CA SER A 18 0.19 21.14 11.22
C SER A 18 0.95 20.62 10.00
N ARG A 19 0.22 20.13 8.99
CA ARG A 19 0.79 19.69 7.70
C ARG A 19 1.63 20.81 7.06
N THR A 20 1.12 22.03 7.07
CA THR A 20 1.80 23.19 6.49
C THR A 20 3.11 23.50 7.24
N ALA A 21 3.08 23.46 8.59
CA ALA A 21 4.29 23.69 9.37
C ALA A 21 5.37 22.62 9.11
N LYS A 22 4.96 21.34 8.97
CA LYS A 22 5.88 20.27 8.57
C LYS A 22 6.51 20.53 7.21
N ALA A 23 5.69 20.89 6.22
CA ALA A 23 6.17 21.17 4.88
C ALA A 23 7.16 22.35 4.88
N GLN A 24 6.93 23.39 5.68
CA GLN A 24 7.85 24.53 5.78
C GLN A 24 9.17 24.17 6.46
N ALA A 25 9.15 23.35 7.52
CA ALA A 25 10.37 22.87 8.16
C ALA A 25 11.24 22.05 7.19
N ILE A 26 10.63 21.16 6.42
CA ILE A 26 11.31 20.37 5.39
C ILE A 26 11.82 21.28 4.27
N ALA A 27 11.01 22.24 3.80
CA ALA A 27 11.41 23.17 2.74
C ALA A 27 12.62 24.03 3.13
N ALA A 28 12.72 24.42 4.41
CA ALA A 28 13.88 25.13 4.93
C ALA A 28 15.15 24.27 4.88
N ALA A 29 15.07 22.99 5.27
CA ALA A 29 16.19 22.06 5.15
C ALA A 29 16.62 21.85 3.70
N LEU A 30 15.66 21.68 2.78
CA LEU A 30 15.94 21.49 1.36
C LEU A 30 16.63 22.72 0.72
N ARG A 31 16.24 23.94 1.10
CA ARG A 31 16.90 25.17 0.62
C ARG A 31 18.33 25.34 1.14
N GLY A 32 18.66 24.72 2.28
CA GLY A 32 20.01 24.72 2.85
C GLY A 32 20.91 23.58 2.36
N ALA A 33 20.38 22.67 1.53
CA ALA A 33 21.12 21.55 0.98
C ALA A 33 21.87 21.96 -0.30
N GLU A 34 23.08 21.45 -0.49
CA GLU A 34 23.80 21.56 -1.76
C GLU A 34 23.07 20.72 -2.85
N PRO A 35 23.27 21.00 -4.16
CA PRO A 35 22.56 20.30 -5.23
C PRO A 35 22.63 18.77 -5.17
N GLY A 36 23.78 18.21 -4.79
CA GLY A 36 23.97 16.77 -4.61
C GLY A 36 23.33 16.19 -3.34
N GLU A 37 22.92 17.04 -2.40
CA GLU A 37 22.34 16.65 -1.10
C GLU A 37 20.80 16.71 -1.10
N VAL A 38 20.18 17.46 -2.03
CA VAL A 38 18.72 17.64 -2.09
C VAL A 38 17.98 16.30 -2.15
N GLY A 39 18.42 15.38 -3.01
CA GLY A 39 17.80 14.07 -3.19
C GLY A 39 17.81 13.24 -1.90
N PRO A 40 18.99 12.98 -1.30
CA PRO A 40 19.11 12.30 -0.01
C PRO A 40 18.28 12.96 1.09
N VAL A 41 18.35 14.29 1.27
CA VAL A 41 17.60 15.00 2.30
C VAL A 41 16.09 14.82 2.14
N ALA A 42 15.57 14.94 0.91
CA ALA A 42 14.16 14.74 0.61
C ALA A 42 13.70 13.30 0.94
N ALA A 43 14.48 12.30 0.50
CA ALA A 43 14.17 10.90 0.78
C ALA A 43 14.20 10.58 2.28
N TRP A 44 15.24 11.01 2.99
CA TRP A 44 15.38 10.73 4.42
C TRP A 44 14.26 11.39 5.24
N LEU A 45 13.84 12.60 4.88
CA LEU A 45 12.70 13.26 5.51
C LEU A 45 11.34 12.66 5.09
N ALA A 46 11.28 11.87 4.02
CA ALA A 46 10.14 11.00 3.73
C ALA A 46 10.19 9.68 4.52
N GLY A 47 11.31 9.38 5.20
CA GLY A 47 11.56 8.09 5.86
C GLY A 47 12.01 7.00 4.89
N GLU A 48 12.52 7.38 3.73
CA GLU A 48 12.98 6.48 2.66
C GLU A 48 14.49 6.58 2.47
N LEU A 49 15.09 5.52 1.93
CA LEU A 49 16.48 5.52 1.50
C LEU A 49 16.52 5.57 -0.03
N PRO A 50 17.27 6.50 -0.65
CA PRO A 50 17.50 6.50 -2.11
C PRO A 50 18.02 5.16 -2.66
N GLN A 51 18.74 4.42 -1.81
CA GLN A 51 19.33 3.11 -2.10
C GLN A 51 18.33 1.95 -2.00
N GLY A 52 17.12 2.17 -1.48
CA GLY A 52 16.15 1.11 -1.22
C GLY A 52 16.61 0.16 -0.10
N ARG A 53 16.55 -1.15 -0.34
CA ARG A 53 16.95 -2.16 0.66
C ARG A 53 18.47 -2.27 0.73
N ILE A 54 19.05 -1.83 1.85
CA ILE A 54 20.51 -1.86 2.07
C ILE A 54 21.02 -3.12 2.80
N GLY A 55 20.17 -4.13 3.00
CA GLY A 55 20.56 -5.42 3.59
C GLY A 55 20.91 -5.37 5.08
N VAL A 56 20.44 -4.36 5.81
CA VAL A 56 20.64 -4.20 7.25
C VAL A 56 19.35 -4.57 8.00
N GLY A 57 19.40 -5.64 8.79
CA GLY A 57 18.28 -6.08 9.62
C GLY A 57 18.33 -5.53 11.04
N TRP A 58 17.23 -5.68 11.78
CA TRP A 58 17.12 -5.20 13.18
C TRP A 58 18.25 -5.73 14.09
N ARG A 59 18.69 -6.98 13.88
CA ARG A 59 19.77 -7.60 14.69
C ARG A 59 21.10 -6.89 14.47
N THR A 60 21.39 -6.50 13.24
CA THR A 60 22.61 -5.77 12.87
C THR A 60 22.58 -4.37 13.48
N LEU A 61 21.43 -3.67 13.41
CA LEU A 61 21.24 -2.37 14.06
C LEU A 61 21.41 -2.45 15.57
N ALA A 62 20.78 -3.42 16.23
CA ALA A 62 20.82 -3.58 17.68
C ALA A 62 22.22 -3.89 18.22
N LYS A 63 23.06 -4.58 17.43
CA LYS A 63 24.46 -4.83 17.79
C LYS A 63 25.35 -3.61 17.61
N ALA A 64 25.07 -2.78 16.60
CA ALA A 64 25.82 -1.56 16.33
C ALA A 64 25.37 -0.45 17.29
N ALA A 65 25.81 -0.52 18.55
CA ALA A 65 25.51 0.47 19.58
C ALA A 65 26.79 1.12 20.16
N PRO A 66 27.60 1.82 19.33
CA PRO A 66 28.78 2.51 19.83
C PRO A 66 28.40 3.74 20.68
N PRO A 67 29.30 4.21 21.56
CA PRO A 67 29.14 5.50 22.23
C PRO A 67 28.93 6.63 21.22
N ALA A 68 28.04 7.58 21.54
CA ALA A 68 27.77 8.72 20.68
C ALA A 68 28.91 9.75 20.70
N ALA A 69 29.15 10.39 19.55
CA ALA A 69 30.06 11.52 19.44
C ALA A 69 29.53 12.74 20.24
N ALA A 70 30.45 13.54 20.76
CA ALA A 70 30.11 14.72 21.57
C ALA A 70 29.60 15.91 20.74
N ALA A 71 30.01 15.99 19.46
CA ALA A 71 29.65 17.08 18.56
C ALA A 71 29.34 16.53 17.16
N PRO A 72 28.44 17.18 16.40
CA PRO A 72 28.07 16.74 15.06
C PRO A 72 29.23 16.97 14.09
N SER A 73 29.52 15.95 13.28
CA SER A 73 30.58 15.99 12.25
C SER A 73 30.18 15.35 10.92
N LEU A 74 29.11 14.55 10.92
CA LEU A 74 28.62 13.86 9.75
C LEU A 74 27.99 14.84 8.75
N THR A 75 28.42 14.77 7.50
CA THR A 75 27.78 15.48 6.38
C THR A 75 26.76 14.59 5.70
N VAL A 76 25.74 15.20 5.07
CA VAL A 76 24.76 14.47 4.25
C VAL A 76 25.46 13.62 3.19
N ALA A 77 26.42 14.20 2.46
CA ALA A 77 27.16 13.48 1.43
C ALA A 77 27.91 12.24 1.97
N ALA A 78 28.56 12.34 3.13
CA ALA A 78 29.30 11.22 3.73
C ALA A 78 28.36 10.10 4.19
N VAL A 79 27.21 10.45 4.77
CA VAL A 79 26.20 9.47 5.17
C VAL A 79 25.61 8.77 3.95
N ASP A 80 25.23 9.52 2.91
CA ASP A 80 24.69 8.95 1.67
C ASP A 80 25.67 8.00 0.97
N ALA A 81 26.95 8.37 0.91
CA ALA A 81 28.01 7.50 0.40
C ALA A 81 28.16 6.22 1.22
N THR A 82 28.07 6.31 2.55
CA THR A 82 28.16 5.15 3.45
C THR A 82 26.97 4.21 3.28
N LEU A 83 25.75 4.75 3.17
CA LEU A 83 24.54 3.97 2.91
C LEU A 83 24.58 3.29 1.53
N THR A 84 25.14 3.97 0.54
CA THR A 84 25.40 3.40 -0.79
C THR A 84 26.40 2.24 -0.71
N GLY A 85 27.48 2.40 0.05
CA GLY A 85 28.43 1.31 0.31
C GLY A 85 27.81 0.10 1.02
N LEU A 86 26.91 0.33 1.98
CA LEU A 86 26.14 -0.74 2.64
C LEU A 86 25.25 -1.50 1.65
N ALA A 87 24.55 -0.78 0.77
CA ALA A 87 23.68 -1.37 -0.26
C ALA A 87 24.45 -2.25 -1.24
N GLY A 88 25.63 -1.80 -1.69
CA GLY A 88 26.49 -2.54 -2.61
C GLY A 88 27.26 -3.72 -1.98
N THR A 89 27.19 -3.89 -0.66
CA THR A 89 27.92 -4.98 0.02
C THR A 89 27.21 -6.32 -0.22
N ALA A 90 27.88 -7.30 -0.83
CA ALA A 90 27.35 -8.64 -1.10
C ALA A 90 28.42 -9.73 -0.93
N GLY A 91 28.02 -11.01 -0.97
CA GLY A 91 28.93 -12.16 -0.90
C GLY A 91 29.37 -12.57 0.50
N SER A 92 30.36 -13.47 0.57
CA SER A 92 30.94 -13.98 1.81
C SER A 92 31.57 -12.86 2.63
N GLY A 93 31.26 -12.77 3.92
CA GLY A 93 31.75 -11.70 4.81
C GLY A 93 30.95 -10.39 4.74
N SER A 94 29.93 -10.30 3.87
CA SER A 94 29.08 -9.11 3.74
C SER A 94 28.43 -8.69 5.07
N ALA A 95 28.03 -9.63 5.91
CA ALA A 95 27.46 -9.35 7.22
C ALA A 95 28.44 -8.57 8.13
N ALA A 96 29.68 -9.04 8.24
CA ALA A 96 30.71 -8.40 9.05
C ALA A 96 31.10 -7.02 8.49
N ARG A 97 31.17 -6.89 7.16
CA ARG A 97 31.43 -5.60 6.51
C ARG A 97 30.31 -4.59 6.77
N ARG A 98 29.04 -5.02 6.70
CA ARG A 98 27.89 -4.17 7.05
C ARG A 98 27.90 -3.76 8.52
N GLU A 99 28.23 -4.68 9.43
CA GLU A 99 28.39 -4.38 10.86
C GLU A 99 29.50 -3.33 11.07
N ALA A 100 30.65 -3.46 10.41
CA ALA A 100 31.76 -2.51 10.53
C ALA A 100 31.42 -1.12 10.01
N LEU A 101 30.85 -1.02 8.80
CA LEU A 101 30.43 0.26 8.20
C LEU A 101 29.37 0.97 9.06
N LEU A 102 28.42 0.22 9.60
CA LEU A 102 27.38 0.77 10.46
C LEU A 102 27.95 1.25 11.81
N ALA A 103 28.87 0.49 12.40
CA ALA A 103 29.55 0.89 13.63
C ALA A 103 30.39 2.16 13.44
N GLU A 104 31.12 2.27 12.32
CA GLU A 104 31.88 3.47 11.95
C GLU A 104 30.96 4.69 11.84
N LEU A 105 29.89 4.57 11.05
CA LEU A 105 28.90 5.63 10.86
C LEU A 105 28.27 6.08 12.20
N LEU A 106 27.81 5.13 13.01
CA LEU A 106 27.15 5.44 14.27
C LEU A 106 28.13 6.00 15.32
N SER A 107 29.40 5.62 15.30
CA SER A 107 30.41 6.16 16.22
C SER A 107 30.72 7.64 15.98
N ALA A 108 30.60 8.10 14.73
CA ALA A 108 30.78 9.49 14.35
C ALA A 108 29.51 10.35 14.55
N ALA A 109 28.36 9.71 14.80
CA ALA A 109 27.08 10.36 15.06
C ALA A 109 26.92 10.75 16.53
N THR A 110 26.34 11.93 16.76
CA THR A 110 25.78 12.32 18.06
C THR A 110 24.59 11.44 18.45
N ALA A 111 24.14 11.52 19.71
CA ALA A 111 23.05 10.68 20.20
C ALA A 111 21.74 10.87 19.40
N ASP A 112 21.48 12.10 18.94
CA ASP A 112 20.27 12.44 18.18
C ASP A 112 20.38 11.93 16.74
N GLU A 113 21.55 12.06 16.13
CA GLU A 113 21.87 11.49 14.81
C GLU A 113 21.81 9.97 14.82
N GLN A 114 22.34 9.30 15.84
CA GLN A 114 22.22 7.83 15.99
C GLN A 114 20.76 7.40 16.04
N ARG A 115 19.92 8.06 16.86
CA ARG A 115 18.48 7.77 16.93
C ARG A 115 17.79 7.99 15.60
N PHE A 116 18.14 9.04 14.88
CA PHE A 116 17.61 9.31 13.54
C PHE A 116 18.00 8.21 12.55
N LEU A 117 19.30 7.90 12.43
CA LEU A 117 19.83 6.91 11.49
C LEU A 117 19.29 5.51 11.75
N VAL A 118 19.24 5.06 13.02
CA VAL A 118 18.68 3.75 13.38
C VAL A 118 17.21 3.66 12.97
N ARG A 119 16.42 4.71 13.20
CA ARG A 119 15.01 4.73 12.82
C ARG A 119 14.82 4.84 11.31
N LEU A 120 15.66 5.60 10.61
CA LEU A 120 15.62 5.71 9.15
C LEU A 120 15.95 4.36 8.49
N VAL A 121 17.08 3.76 8.85
CA VAL A 121 17.52 2.45 8.33
C VAL A 121 16.56 1.33 8.72
N GLY A 122 15.99 1.39 9.93
CA GLY A 122 14.96 0.46 10.39
C GLY A 122 13.60 0.64 9.72
N GLY A 123 13.38 1.69 8.92
CA GLY A 123 12.08 1.99 8.29
C GLY A 123 11.02 2.51 9.28
N GLU A 124 11.44 3.02 10.44
CA GLU A 124 10.58 3.44 11.55
C GLU A 124 10.79 4.91 11.97
N LEU A 125 11.16 5.78 11.01
CA LEU A 125 11.36 7.21 11.29
C LEU A 125 10.12 7.84 11.96
N ARG A 126 8.90 7.48 11.49
CA ARG A 126 7.60 7.79 12.13
C ARG A 126 7.46 9.25 12.63
N GLN A 127 8.04 10.21 11.92
CA GLN A 127 7.95 11.64 12.25
C GLN A 127 6.63 12.31 11.83
N GLY A 128 5.75 11.55 11.15
CA GLY A 128 4.46 12.05 10.71
C GLY A 128 4.52 13.01 9.52
N ALA A 129 5.63 13.02 8.76
CA ALA A 129 5.67 13.51 7.39
C ALA A 129 5.71 12.30 6.46
N LEU A 130 4.59 12.06 5.79
CA LEU A 130 4.53 11.11 4.67
C LEU A 130 5.07 11.80 3.41
N GLU A 131 5.40 11.02 2.39
CA GLU A 131 5.88 11.52 1.09
C GLU A 131 5.08 12.72 0.57
N GLY A 132 3.75 12.69 0.67
CA GLY A 132 2.92 13.81 0.24
C GLY A 132 3.24 15.15 0.92
N VAL A 133 3.70 15.15 2.18
CA VAL A 133 4.16 16.36 2.88
C VAL A 133 5.50 16.82 2.32
N VAL A 134 6.40 15.88 2.01
CA VAL A 134 7.70 16.19 1.39
C VAL A 134 7.52 16.75 -0.01
N LEU A 135 6.57 16.24 -0.81
CA LEU A 135 6.25 16.81 -2.13
C LEU A 135 5.74 18.26 -2.03
N ASP A 136 4.92 18.58 -1.04
CA ASP A 136 4.50 19.96 -0.77
C ASP A 136 5.71 20.82 -0.33
N ALA A 137 6.64 20.25 0.42
CA ALA A 137 7.88 20.92 0.83
C ALA A 137 8.82 21.18 -0.34
N VAL A 138 8.99 20.22 -1.25
CA VAL A 138 9.77 20.37 -2.49
C VAL A 138 9.19 21.49 -3.35
N ALA A 139 7.86 21.50 -3.53
CA ALA A 139 7.16 22.56 -4.24
C ALA A 139 7.41 23.94 -3.61
N ALA A 140 7.31 24.03 -2.28
CA ALA A 140 7.56 25.27 -1.53
C ALA A 140 9.05 25.69 -1.56
N ALA A 141 9.99 24.75 -1.56
CA ALA A 141 11.42 25.02 -1.60
C ALA A 141 11.86 25.52 -2.98
N ALA A 142 11.36 24.89 -4.05
CA ALA A 142 11.66 25.24 -5.43
C ALA A 142 10.82 26.39 -5.99
N GLY A 143 9.78 26.83 -5.28
CA GLY A 143 8.87 27.89 -5.76
C GLY A 143 8.01 27.48 -6.96
N VAL A 144 7.67 26.19 -7.06
CA VAL A 144 6.91 25.63 -8.19
C VAL A 144 5.53 25.13 -7.74
N PRO A 145 4.54 25.04 -8.65
CA PRO A 145 3.23 24.50 -8.30
C PRO A 145 3.30 23.03 -7.86
N ALA A 146 2.72 22.71 -6.70
CA ALA A 146 2.70 21.35 -6.18
C ALA A 146 2.11 20.28 -7.13
N PRO A 147 1.11 20.58 -7.99
CA PRO A 147 0.67 19.63 -9.01
C PRO A 147 1.78 19.21 -10.01
N VAL A 148 2.72 20.10 -10.34
CA VAL A 148 3.83 19.82 -11.26
C VAL A 148 4.83 18.86 -10.61
N VAL A 149 5.25 19.13 -9.37
CA VAL A 149 6.13 18.23 -8.59
C VAL A 149 5.48 16.85 -8.44
N ARG A 150 4.17 16.82 -8.13
CA ARG A 150 3.43 15.57 -8.03
C ARG A 150 3.44 14.80 -9.35
N ARG A 151 3.21 15.46 -10.48
CA ARG A 151 3.26 14.81 -11.81
C ARG A 151 4.65 14.24 -12.08
N ALA A 152 5.70 15.02 -11.83
CA ALA A 152 7.07 14.58 -12.05
C ALA A 152 7.41 13.33 -11.21
N VAL A 153 7.14 13.31 -9.90
CA VAL A 153 7.40 12.11 -9.06
C VAL A 153 6.55 10.90 -9.48
N MET A 154 5.36 11.13 -10.03
CA MET A 154 4.48 10.05 -10.51
C MET A 154 5.07 9.32 -11.72
N LEU A 155 5.67 10.06 -12.64
CA LEU A 155 6.30 9.56 -13.86
C LEU A 155 7.74 9.09 -13.62
N ALA A 156 8.47 9.81 -12.77
CA ALA A 156 9.81 9.44 -12.35
C ALA A 156 9.82 8.24 -11.38
N GLY A 157 8.74 7.99 -10.64
CA GLY A 157 8.71 6.95 -9.61
C GLY A 157 9.68 7.18 -8.44
N ARG A 158 10.37 8.33 -8.39
CA ARG A 158 11.49 8.62 -7.47
C ARG A 158 11.40 10.03 -6.90
N LEU A 159 11.26 10.13 -5.59
CA LEU A 159 11.13 11.40 -4.86
C LEU A 159 12.44 12.20 -4.87
N ASP A 160 13.55 11.51 -4.62
CA ASP A 160 14.90 12.06 -4.53
C ASP A 160 15.31 12.76 -5.84
N GLU A 161 15.17 12.08 -6.97
CA GLU A 161 15.46 12.67 -8.28
C GLU A 161 14.54 13.84 -8.60
N THR A 162 13.24 13.72 -8.27
CA THR A 162 12.27 14.80 -8.50
C THR A 162 12.60 16.03 -7.66
N ALA A 163 13.04 15.86 -6.41
CA ALA A 163 13.43 16.96 -5.53
C ALA A 163 14.67 17.68 -6.08
N ALA A 164 15.69 16.94 -6.51
CA ALA A 164 16.89 17.50 -7.10
C ALA A 164 16.57 18.28 -8.40
N LEU A 165 15.73 17.73 -9.29
CA LEU A 165 15.28 18.42 -10.49
C LEU A 165 14.50 19.70 -10.17
N ALA A 166 13.59 19.64 -9.21
CA ALA A 166 12.78 20.79 -8.81
C ALA A 166 13.65 21.94 -8.29
N LEU A 167 14.58 21.67 -7.37
CA LEU A 167 15.43 22.71 -6.79
C LEU A 167 16.54 23.19 -7.72
N GLY A 168 17.02 22.32 -8.63
CA GLY A 168 18.08 22.68 -9.57
C GLY A 168 17.60 23.42 -10.82
N GLY A 169 16.41 23.09 -11.33
CA GLY A 169 15.91 23.62 -12.61
C GLY A 169 14.46 24.06 -12.62
N GLY A 170 13.78 24.06 -11.46
CA GLY A 170 12.43 24.61 -11.32
C GLY A 170 11.38 23.89 -12.14
N GLN A 171 10.35 24.64 -12.55
CA GLN A 171 9.19 24.10 -13.27
C GLN A 171 9.57 23.56 -14.65
N ASP A 172 10.50 24.23 -15.35
CA ASP A 172 10.93 23.85 -16.69
C ASP A 172 11.59 22.47 -16.67
N ALA A 173 12.53 22.23 -15.75
CA ALA A 173 13.13 20.92 -15.58
C ALA A 173 12.09 19.83 -15.27
N LEU A 174 11.14 20.11 -14.38
CA LEU A 174 10.07 19.15 -14.04
C LEU A 174 9.13 18.87 -15.21
N SER A 175 8.88 19.84 -16.09
CA SER A 175 8.02 19.67 -17.27
C SER A 175 8.60 18.70 -18.30
N THR A 176 9.92 18.50 -18.30
CA THR A 176 10.59 17.54 -19.20
C THR A 176 10.44 16.08 -18.73
N VAL A 177 9.95 15.87 -17.51
CA VAL A 177 9.73 14.53 -16.96
C VAL A 177 8.50 13.91 -17.62
N GLY A 178 8.75 13.09 -18.63
CA GLY A 178 7.76 12.27 -19.33
C GLY A 178 7.74 10.81 -18.87
N LEU A 179 6.83 10.03 -19.44
CA LEU A 179 6.85 8.58 -19.29
C LEU A 179 8.10 8.02 -20.00
N GLN A 180 8.78 7.09 -19.34
CA GLN A 180 9.92 6.37 -19.92
C GLN A 180 9.65 4.86 -19.80
N VAL A 181 9.68 4.15 -20.93
CA VAL A 181 9.57 2.69 -20.94
C VAL A 181 10.75 2.12 -20.13
N GLY A 182 10.52 1.05 -19.36
CA GLY A 182 11.49 0.51 -18.40
C GLY A 182 11.56 1.22 -17.05
N ARG A 183 10.89 2.37 -16.87
CA ARG A 183 10.79 3.10 -15.59
C ARG A 183 9.36 3.05 -15.05
N PRO A 184 9.10 2.40 -13.91
CA PRO A 184 7.73 2.18 -13.46
C PRO A 184 7.03 3.49 -13.04
N VAL A 185 5.78 3.63 -13.48
CA VAL A 185 4.88 4.74 -13.15
C VAL A 185 4.07 4.40 -11.91
N ARG A 186 3.88 5.36 -11.02
CA ARG A 186 3.07 5.12 -9.80
C ARG A 186 1.63 4.71 -10.16
N PRO A 187 1.10 3.62 -9.59
CA PRO A 187 -0.23 3.14 -9.94
C PRO A 187 -1.33 4.15 -9.56
N MET A 188 -2.29 4.39 -10.45
CA MET A 188 -3.55 5.07 -10.13
C MET A 188 -4.37 4.19 -9.19
N LEU A 189 -4.91 4.76 -8.11
CA LEU A 189 -5.63 4.01 -7.07
C LEU A 189 -7.14 4.28 -7.13
N ALA A 190 -7.94 3.24 -6.94
CA ALA A 190 -9.38 3.36 -6.78
C ALA A 190 -9.77 3.84 -5.36
N GLY A 191 -10.71 4.78 -5.30
CA GLY A 191 -11.45 5.13 -4.08
C GLY A 191 -12.49 4.05 -3.72
N PRO A 192 -12.98 4.00 -2.48
CA PRO A 192 -14.09 3.12 -2.12
C PRO A 192 -15.41 3.65 -2.73
N GLY A 193 -16.18 2.78 -3.38
CA GLY A 193 -17.60 2.98 -3.70
C GLY A 193 -18.46 2.23 -2.68
N SER A 194 -19.56 2.83 -2.23
CA SER A 194 -20.44 2.24 -1.21
C SER A 194 -21.30 1.10 -1.75
N SER A 195 -21.78 1.23 -2.98
CA SER A 195 -22.56 0.24 -3.73
C SER A 195 -22.38 0.49 -5.23
N LEU A 196 -22.82 -0.46 -6.06
CA LEU A 196 -22.76 -0.31 -7.51
C LEU A 196 -23.61 0.88 -7.97
N ASP A 197 -24.86 0.97 -7.50
CA ASP A 197 -25.77 2.07 -7.84
C ASP A 197 -25.21 3.44 -7.45
N ALA A 198 -24.59 3.54 -6.26
CA ALA A 198 -23.99 4.78 -5.81
C ALA A 198 -22.79 5.18 -6.67
N ALA A 199 -21.96 4.21 -7.08
CA ALA A 199 -20.82 4.47 -7.96
C ALA A 199 -21.28 4.88 -9.37
N LEU A 200 -22.30 4.23 -9.93
CA LEU A 200 -22.90 4.60 -11.22
C LEU A 200 -23.56 5.98 -11.16
N ALA A 201 -24.22 6.33 -10.05
CA ALA A 201 -24.80 7.64 -9.86
C ALA A 201 -23.74 8.76 -9.72
N ASP A 202 -22.63 8.50 -9.01
CA ASP A 202 -21.54 9.47 -8.82
C ASP A 202 -20.74 9.71 -10.11
N LEU A 203 -20.54 8.66 -10.93
CA LEU A 203 -19.71 8.72 -12.15
C LEU A 203 -20.51 8.93 -13.45
N GLY A 204 -21.82 8.70 -13.43
CA GLY A 204 -22.69 8.83 -14.60
C GLY A 204 -22.60 7.64 -15.58
N ALA A 205 -23.08 7.84 -16.81
CA ALA A 205 -23.21 6.78 -17.81
C ALA A 205 -21.90 6.45 -18.57
N GLU A 206 -20.95 7.39 -18.63
CA GLU A 206 -19.67 7.21 -19.32
C GLU A 206 -18.67 6.47 -18.42
N VAL A 207 -18.96 5.21 -18.13
CA VAL A 207 -18.15 4.35 -17.25
C VAL A 207 -17.85 3.00 -17.88
N THR A 208 -16.81 2.34 -17.38
CA THR A 208 -16.59 0.90 -17.52
C THR A 208 -16.74 0.23 -16.15
N VAL A 209 -17.33 -0.96 -16.13
CA VAL A 209 -17.46 -1.81 -14.94
C VAL A 209 -16.67 -3.07 -15.21
N GLU A 210 -15.59 -3.26 -14.45
CA GLU A 210 -14.63 -4.35 -14.64
C GLU A 210 -14.51 -5.20 -13.39
N HIS A 211 -14.12 -6.47 -13.55
CA HIS A 211 -13.88 -7.36 -12.42
C HIS A 211 -12.81 -6.78 -11.50
N LYS A 212 -13.05 -6.93 -10.20
CA LYS A 212 -12.06 -6.66 -9.17
C LYS A 212 -11.50 -7.97 -8.66
N LEU A 213 -10.43 -8.43 -9.29
CA LEU A 213 -9.80 -9.71 -8.97
C LEU A 213 -9.13 -9.67 -7.56
N ASP A 214 -9.10 -10.81 -6.87
CA ASP A 214 -8.34 -11.02 -5.61
C ASP A 214 -6.89 -11.45 -5.95
N GLY A 215 -6.21 -10.62 -6.72
CA GLY A 215 -4.87 -10.88 -7.24
C GLY A 215 -3.80 -9.90 -6.75
N ALA A 216 -2.66 -9.92 -7.41
CA ALA A 216 -1.59 -8.97 -7.25
C ALA A 216 -1.50 -8.03 -8.45
N ARG A 217 -1.65 -6.73 -8.21
CA ARG A 217 -1.44 -5.72 -9.26
C ARG A 217 -0.01 -5.73 -9.76
N ILE A 218 0.11 -5.74 -11.08
CA ILE A 218 1.35 -5.66 -11.84
C ILE A 218 1.34 -4.49 -12.81
N GLN A 219 2.50 -3.91 -13.01
CA GLN A 219 2.77 -3.02 -14.14
C GLN A 219 3.84 -3.69 -14.99
N VAL A 220 3.61 -3.80 -16.29
CA VAL A 220 4.50 -4.49 -17.22
C VAL A 220 4.98 -3.51 -18.27
N HIS A 221 6.29 -3.36 -18.40
CA HIS A 221 6.89 -2.55 -19.45
C HIS A 221 7.55 -3.50 -20.44
N ARG A 222 7.36 -3.22 -21.73
CA ARG A 222 8.05 -3.89 -22.83
C ARG A 222 8.82 -2.86 -23.64
N ASP A 223 10.08 -3.15 -23.91
CA ASP A 223 10.92 -2.45 -24.86
C ASP A 223 11.65 -3.47 -25.76
N GLY A 224 11.10 -3.69 -26.97
CA GLY A 224 11.55 -4.76 -27.85
C GLY A 224 11.34 -6.13 -27.22
N ASP A 225 12.44 -6.84 -26.95
CA ASP A 225 12.45 -8.17 -26.33
C ASP A 225 12.58 -8.13 -24.80
N GLU A 226 12.94 -6.96 -24.25
CA GLU A 226 13.05 -6.75 -22.81
C GLU A 226 11.67 -6.50 -22.22
N VAL A 227 11.26 -7.36 -21.28
CA VAL A 227 10.01 -7.21 -20.53
C VAL A 227 10.35 -7.21 -19.05
N ARG A 228 9.83 -6.22 -18.34
CA ARG A 228 10.03 -6.06 -16.90
C ARG A 228 8.69 -5.91 -16.19
N VAL A 229 8.59 -6.51 -15.01
CA VAL A 229 7.35 -6.59 -14.24
C VAL A 229 7.57 -6.01 -12.85
N TRP A 230 6.71 -5.07 -12.45
CA TRP A 230 6.72 -4.45 -11.13
C TRP A 230 5.42 -4.74 -10.39
N THR A 231 5.52 -4.95 -9.08
CA THR A 231 4.35 -5.02 -8.21
C THR A 231 3.75 -3.63 -7.97
N ARG A 232 2.58 -3.59 -7.32
CA ARG A 232 1.96 -2.35 -6.80
C ARG A 232 2.91 -1.38 -6.07
N THR A 233 3.92 -1.89 -5.36
CA THR A 233 4.89 -1.07 -4.61
C THR A 233 6.12 -0.71 -5.45
N LEU A 234 6.05 -0.90 -6.76
CA LEU A 234 7.13 -0.70 -7.73
C LEU A 234 8.39 -1.53 -7.44
N ARG A 235 8.22 -2.68 -6.77
CA ARG A 235 9.29 -3.67 -6.64
C ARG A 235 9.32 -4.50 -7.91
N GLU A 236 10.47 -4.57 -8.55
CA GLU A 236 10.66 -5.44 -9.70
C GLU A 236 10.63 -6.92 -9.29
N VAL A 237 9.90 -7.72 -10.05
CA VAL A 237 9.67 -9.16 -9.82
C VAL A 237 9.87 -9.99 -11.08
N THR A 238 10.42 -9.40 -12.15
CA THR A 238 10.61 -9.99 -13.49
C THR A 238 11.12 -11.44 -13.45
N GLY A 239 12.19 -11.72 -12.69
CA GLY A 239 12.79 -13.05 -12.62
C GLY A 239 11.93 -14.13 -11.95
N GLY A 240 10.89 -13.76 -11.20
CA GLY A 240 9.96 -14.68 -10.55
C GLY A 240 8.72 -15.03 -11.38
N VAL A 241 8.52 -14.38 -12.54
CA VAL A 241 7.31 -14.49 -13.36
C VAL A 241 7.60 -14.63 -14.87
N PRO A 242 8.46 -15.57 -15.29
CA PRO A 242 8.81 -15.76 -16.71
C PRO A 242 7.57 -15.99 -17.60
N GLU A 243 6.53 -16.65 -17.08
CA GLU A 243 5.28 -16.87 -17.80
C GLU A 243 4.54 -15.57 -18.18
N LEU A 244 4.63 -14.53 -17.33
CA LEU A 244 4.03 -13.22 -17.62
C LEU A 244 4.87 -12.46 -18.65
N VAL A 245 6.19 -12.60 -18.56
CA VAL A 245 7.16 -12.02 -19.48
C VAL A 245 6.91 -12.55 -20.89
N ASP A 246 6.76 -13.86 -21.05
CA ASP A 246 6.56 -14.49 -22.35
C ASP A 246 5.22 -14.09 -22.99
N ARG A 247 4.13 -14.05 -22.20
CA ARG A 247 2.82 -13.59 -22.68
C ARG A 247 2.83 -12.14 -23.17
N VAL A 248 3.52 -11.24 -22.47
CA VAL A 248 3.60 -9.82 -22.88
C VAL A 248 4.58 -9.62 -24.04
N ARG A 249 5.65 -10.43 -24.13
CA ARG A 249 6.56 -10.42 -25.28
C ARG A 249 5.89 -10.89 -26.58
N ALA A 250 4.89 -11.76 -26.49
CA ALA A 250 4.15 -12.24 -27.67
C ALA A 250 3.21 -11.18 -28.28
N LEU A 251 2.87 -10.11 -27.54
CA LEU A 251 1.92 -9.09 -28.02
C LEU A 251 2.40 -8.41 -29.33
N PRO A 252 1.49 -7.94 -30.20
CA PRO A 252 1.85 -7.33 -31.47
C PRO A 252 2.24 -5.84 -31.32
N CYS A 253 3.23 -5.56 -30.47
CA CYS A 253 3.81 -4.22 -30.28
C CYS A 253 5.32 -4.29 -30.04
N ARG A 254 6.03 -3.16 -30.19
CA ARG A 254 7.45 -3.04 -29.83
C ARG A 254 7.64 -2.44 -28.45
N THR A 255 6.91 -1.37 -28.12
CA THR A 255 7.00 -0.71 -26.82
C THR A 255 5.64 -0.59 -26.16
N ALA A 256 5.54 -0.92 -24.88
CA ALA A 256 4.29 -0.79 -24.13
C ALA A 256 4.52 -0.56 -22.64
N VAL A 257 3.58 0.16 -22.02
CA VAL A 257 3.43 0.22 -20.55
C VAL A 257 2.00 -0.20 -20.22
N LEU A 258 1.85 -1.36 -19.60
CA LEU A 258 0.58 -2.01 -19.33
C LEU A 258 0.33 -2.06 -17.82
N ASP A 259 -0.91 -1.83 -17.40
CA ASP A 259 -1.35 -1.96 -16.02
C ASP A 259 -2.36 -3.10 -15.94
N GLY A 260 -2.19 -3.98 -14.95
CA GLY A 260 -2.95 -5.21 -14.86
C GLY A 260 -2.97 -5.81 -13.47
N GLU A 261 -3.75 -6.86 -13.33
CA GLU A 261 -3.77 -7.71 -12.15
C GLU A 261 -3.30 -9.10 -12.56
N THR A 262 -2.67 -9.85 -11.67
CA THR A 262 -2.33 -11.25 -11.92
C THR A 262 -2.69 -12.12 -10.74
N LEU A 263 -3.13 -13.34 -11.02
CA LEU A 263 -3.49 -14.32 -9.99
C LEU A 263 -3.24 -15.74 -10.49
N ALA A 264 -3.04 -16.64 -9.54
CA ALA A 264 -3.05 -18.06 -9.80
C ALA A 264 -4.48 -18.56 -10.00
N LEU A 265 -4.69 -19.37 -11.04
CA LEU A 265 -5.97 -20.03 -11.32
C LEU A 265 -5.86 -21.53 -11.06
N ASP A 266 -6.98 -22.17 -10.76
CA ASP A 266 -7.10 -23.63 -10.79
C ASP A 266 -7.45 -24.14 -12.20
N ASP A 267 -7.60 -25.45 -12.34
CA ASP A 267 -7.86 -26.11 -13.63
C ASP A 267 -9.25 -25.75 -14.20
N ASP A 268 -10.17 -25.29 -13.34
CA ASP A 268 -11.50 -24.79 -13.72
C ASP A 268 -11.48 -23.28 -14.04
N GLY A 269 -10.31 -22.63 -13.97
CA GLY A 269 -10.15 -21.19 -14.20
C GLY A 269 -10.59 -20.31 -13.03
N ARG A 270 -10.83 -20.86 -11.84
CA ARG A 270 -11.18 -20.09 -10.63
C ARG A 270 -9.93 -19.59 -9.90
N PRO A 271 -10.01 -18.47 -9.17
CA PRO A 271 -8.92 -17.98 -8.34
C PRO A 271 -8.51 -19.01 -7.28
N ARG A 272 -7.21 -19.30 -7.21
CA ARG A 272 -6.61 -19.91 -6.01
C ARG A 272 -6.56 -18.91 -4.87
N ALA A 273 -6.21 -19.37 -3.68
CA ALA A 273 -6.08 -18.50 -2.51
C ALA A 273 -5.06 -17.38 -2.79
N PHE A 274 -5.34 -16.16 -2.32
CA PHE A 274 -4.46 -15.01 -2.52
C PHE A 274 -3.00 -15.27 -2.06
N GLN A 275 -2.82 -16.10 -1.03
CA GLN A 275 -1.50 -16.49 -0.53
C GLN A 275 -0.69 -17.27 -1.57
N ASP A 276 -1.34 -18.10 -2.40
CA ASP A 276 -0.69 -18.87 -3.46
C ASP A 276 -0.13 -17.92 -4.52
N THR A 277 -0.92 -16.91 -4.91
CA THR A 277 -0.47 -15.83 -5.81
C THR A 277 0.70 -15.05 -5.21
N MET A 278 0.64 -14.72 -3.92
CA MET A 278 1.69 -13.94 -3.26
C MET A 278 3.01 -14.70 -3.06
N SER A 279 2.95 -16.02 -2.94
CA SER A 279 4.15 -16.86 -2.76
C SER A 279 5.12 -16.76 -3.94
N ARG A 280 4.60 -16.59 -5.17
CA ARG A 280 5.37 -16.38 -6.41
C ARG A 280 6.19 -15.09 -6.40
N PHE A 281 5.75 -14.08 -5.67
CA PHE A 281 6.49 -12.82 -5.50
C PHE A 281 7.49 -12.85 -4.32
N GLY A 282 7.61 -13.99 -3.62
CA GLY A 282 8.58 -14.20 -2.54
C GLY A 282 10.04 -14.28 -3.02
N SER A 283 10.99 -14.19 -2.09
CA SER A 283 12.44 -14.17 -2.41
C SER A 283 13.00 -15.50 -2.91
N ASP A 284 12.28 -16.60 -2.70
CA ASP A 284 12.81 -17.95 -2.95
C ASP A 284 12.23 -18.61 -4.21
N GLY A 285 11.52 -17.87 -5.07
CA GLY A 285 10.95 -18.41 -6.31
C GLY A 285 10.16 -19.69 -6.05
N ALA A 286 9.15 -19.61 -5.16
CA ALA A 286 8.42 -20.78 -4.72
C ALA A 286 7.60 -21.41 -5.87
N ASP A 287 7.67 -22.74 -5.90
CA ASP A 287 6.87 -23.73 -6.64
C ASP A 287 6.62 -23.43 -8.13
N ALA A 288 7.38 -24.09 -9.01
CA ALA A 288 7.23 -24.00 -10.46
C ALA A 288 5.88 -24.55 -10.97
N GLY A 289 5.09 -25.21 -10.12
CA GLY A 289 3.80 -25.78 -10.49
C GLY A 289 2.64 -24.79 -10.59
N VAL A 290 2.75 -23.58 -10.04
CA VAL A 290 1.66 -22.58 -10.03
C VAL A 290 1.95 -21.45 -11.00
N LEU A 291 1.24 -21.44 -12.13
CA LEU A 291 1.34 -20.37 -13.14
C LEU A 291 0.42 -19.20 -12.82
N LEU A 292 0.93 -17.99 -13.00
CA LEU A 292 0.14 -16.76 -12.89
C LEU A 292 -0.50 -16.40 -14.24
N SER A 293 -1.75 -15.94 -14.19
CA SER A 293 -2.48 -15.42 -15.36
C SER A 293 -2.59 -13.89 -15.26
N PRO A 294 -2.14 -13.12 -16.25
CA PRO A 294 -2.28 -11.66 -16.24
C PRO A 294 -3.59 -11.20 -16.89
N PHE A 295 -4.20 -10.18 -16.29
CA PHE A 295 -5.43 -9.51 -16.72
C PHE A 295 -5.18 -7.99 -16.78
N LEU A 296 -4.98 -7.48 -17.99
CA LEU A 296 -4.67 -6.10 -18.32
C LEU A 296 -5.93 -5.25 -18.34
N PHE A 297 -5.89 -4.11 -17.66
CA PHE A 297 -7.02 -3.20 -17.53
C PHE A 297 -6.71 -1.75 -17.93
N ASP A 298 -5.45 -1.45 -18.30
CA ASP A 298 -5.05 -0.13 -18.83
C ASP A 298 -3.77 -0.23 -19.66
N VAL A 299 -3.53 0.77 -20.51
CA VAL A 299 -2.29 0.96 -21.29
C VAL A 299 -1.89 2.43 -21.24
N LEU A 300 -0.68 2.69 -20.76
CA LEU A 300 -0.16 4.05 -20.53
C LEU A 300 0.76 4.52 -21.65
N HIS A 301 1.31 3.59 -22.42
CA HIS A 301 2.15 3.82 -23.59
C HIS A 301 2.00 2.67 -24.57
N LEU A 302 1.96 2.97 -25.86
CA LEU A 302 1.97 1.98 -26.94
C LEU A 302 2.72 2.54 -28.16
N ASP A 303 3.78 1.87 -28.58
CA ASP A 303 4.56 2.13 -29.81
C ASP A 303 4.85 3.61 -30.08
N GLY A 304 5.46 4.29 -29.10
CA GLY A 304 5.88 5.68 -29.20
C GLY A 304 4.79 6.70 -28.86
N ARG A 305 3.56 6.27 -28.58
CA ARG A 305 2.47 7.15 -28.12
C ARG A 305 2.26 7.00 -26.62
N ASP A 306 2.50 8.09 -25.89
CA ASP A 306 2.07 8.21 -24.49
C ASP A 306 0.55 8.42 -24.43
N LEU A 307 -0.11 7.60 -23.63
CA LEU A 307 -1.57 7.57 -23.48
C LEU A 307 -2.02 8.04 -22.10
N LEU A 308 -1.10 8.30 -21.16
CA LEU A 308 -1.39 8.67 -19.77
C LEU A 308 -2.40 9.84 -19.65
N ASP A 309 -2.25 10.87 -20.48
CA ASP A 309 -3.10 12.07 -20.46
C ASP A 309 -4.39 11.91 -21.28
N GLU A 310 -4.52 10.83 -22.04
CA GLU A 310 -5.72 10.53 -22.83
C GLU A 310 -6.85 10.02 -21.92
N PRO A 311 -8.13 10.27 -22.26
CA PRO A 311 -9.27 9.66 -21.60
C PRO A 311 -9.17 8.13 -21.57
N LEU A 312 -9.65 7.51 -20.48
CA LEU A 312 -9.65 6.05 -20.32
C LEU A 312 -10.29 5.32 -21.51
N ALA A 313 -11.33 5.88 -22.14
CA ALA A 313 -11.90 5.31 -23.36
C ALA A 313 -10.86 5.09 -24.47
N VAL A 314 -10.01 6.09 -24.74
CA VAL A 314 -8.96 6.03 -25.77
C VAL A 314 -7.91 4.97 -25.40
N ARG A 315 -7.53 4.92 -24.12
CA ARG A 315 -6.56 3.92 -23.63
C ARG A 315 -7.12 2.51 -23.76
N LEU A 316 -8.38 2.31 -23.37
CA LEU A 316 -9.03 1.01 -23.49
C LEU A 316 -9.27 0.60 -24.95
N ASP A 317 -9.47 1.54 -25.88
CA ASP A 317 -9.52 1.24 -27.32
C ASP A 317 -8.16 0.79 -27.84
N ALA A 318 -7.07 1.45 -27.45
CA ALA A 318 -5.71 1.02 -27.77
C ALA A 318 -5.39 -0.37 -27.19
N LEU A 319 -5.77 -0.62 -25.93
CA LEU A 319 -5.62 -1.94 -25.30
C LEU A 319 -6.48 -3.01 -26.00
N ALA A 320 -7.70 -2.65 -26.42
CA ALA A 320 -8.57 -3.59 -27.12
C ALA A 320 -8.00 -3.97 -28.49
N GLY A 321 -7.41 -3.02 -29.22
CA GLY A 321 -6.70 -3.29 -30.48
C GLY A 321 -5.46 -4.17 -30.28
N LEU A 322 -4.67 -3.91 -29.24
CA LEU A 322 -3.49 -4.73 -28.90
C LEU A 322 -3.86 -6.19 -28.57
N LEU A 323 -5.05 -6.40 -28.01
CA LEU A 323 -5.57 -7.70 -27.58
C LEU A 323 -6.69 -8.21 -28.49
N ALA A 324 -6.68 -7.86 -29.79
CA ALA A 324 -7.73 -8.21 -30.73
C ALA A 324 -7.69 -9.69 -31.16
N ASP A 325 -6.49 -10.26 -31.28
CA ASP A 325 -6.29 -11.65 -31.66
C ASP A 325 -6.75 -12.60 -30.54
N GLU A 326 -7.37 -13.73 -30.91
CA GLU A 326 -7.93 -14.70 -29.95
C GLU A 326 -6.91 -15.24 -28.96
N GLU A 327 -5.63 -15.32 -29.36
CA GLU A 327 -4.52 -15.73 -28.49
C GLU A 327 -4.32 -14.75 -27.30
N HIS A 328 -4.59 -13.46 -27.51
CA HIS A 328 -4.34 -12.40 -26.53
C HIS A 328 -5.62 -11.93 -25.83
N ALA A 329 -6.80 -12.27 -26.36
CA ALA A 329 -8.08 -11.92 -25.76
C ALA A 329 -8.21 -12.33 -24.27
N PRO A 330 -7.71 -13.49 -23.81
CA PRO A 330 -7.74 -13.87 -22.38
C PRO A 330 -6.98 -12.93 -21.45
N LEU A 331 -6.08 -12.10 -21.99
CA LEU A 331 -5.33 -11.11 -21.21
C LEU A 331 -6.18 -9.89 -20.85
N ARG A 332 -7.36 -9.69 -21.45
CA ARG A 332 -8.21 -8.54 -21.17
C ARG A 332 -8.93 -8.72 -19.85
N MET A 333 -8.93 -7.68 -19.01
CA MET A 333 -9.77 -7.67 -17.81
C MET A 333 -11.27 -7.83 -18.19
N PRO A 334 -11.98 -8.82 -17.62
CA PRO A 334 -13.41 -8.97 -17.86
C PRO A 334 -14.20 -7.76 -17.38
N GLY A 335 -15.20 -7.34 -18.16
CA GLY A 335 -16.00 -6.17 -17.86
C GLY A 335 -16.81 -5.66 -19.04
N VAL A 336 -17.51 -4.55 -18.82
CA VAL A 336 -18.42 -3.94 -19.78
C VAL A 336 -18.28 -2.42 -19.77
N ARG A 337 -18.21 -1.82 -20.96
CA ARG A 337 -18.21 -0.35 -21.13
C ARG A 337 -19.61 0.16 -21.39
N ARG A 338 -19.91 1.36 -20.85
CA ARG A 338 -21.21 2.03 -20.94
C ARG A 338 -22.39 1.09 -20.64
N PRO A 339 -22.35 0.34 -19.51
CA PRO A 339 -23.40 -0.62 -19.23
C PRO A 339 -24.72 0.05 -18.87
N THR A 340 -25.81 -0.64 -19.18
CA THR A 340 -27.07 -0.46 -18.44
C THR A 340 -26.90 -0.94 -16.99
N PRO A 341 -27.74 -0.49 -16.03
CA PRO A 341 -27.68 -0.98 -14.65
C PRO A 341 -27.76 -2.50 -14.54
N ALA A 342 -28.57 -3.15 -15.39
CA ALA A 342 -28.70 -4.61 -15.44
C ALA A 342 -27.39 -5.30 -15.87
N GLN A 343 -26.72 -4.77 -16.90
CA GLN A 343 -25.41 -5.30 -17.33
C GLN A 343 -24.33 -5.10 -16.27
N ALA A 344 -24.32 -3.95 -15.60
CA ALA A 344 -23.38 -3.69 -14.51
C ALA A 344 -23.59 -4.65 -13.33
N ALA A 345 -24.85 -4.93 -12.98
CA ALA A 345 -25.21 -5.89 -11.94
C ALA A 345 -24.80 -7.32 -12.32
N ALA A 346 -24.99 -7.71 -13.59
CA ALA A 346 -24.54 -9.02 -14.10
C ALA A 346 -23.02 -9.19 -13.94
N VAL A 347 -22.22 -8.17 -14.30
CA VAL A 347 -20.75 -8.22 -14.13
C VAL A 347 -20.34 -8.33 -12.65
N LEU A 348 -21.08 -7.67 -11.75
CA LEU A 348 -20.85 -7.83 -10.32
C LEU A 348 -21.16 -9.26 -9.84
N ASP A 349 -22.29 -9.83 -10.26
CA ASP A 349 -22.70 -11.18 -9.90
C ASP A 349 -21.73 -12.24 -10.48
N GLU A 350 -21.30 -12.09 -11.73
CA GLU A 350 -20.29 -12.91 -12.39
C GLU A 350 -18.96 -12.87 -11.62
N ALA A 351 -18.50 -11.68 -11.25
CA ALA A 351 -17.26 -11.52 -10.49
C ALA A 351 -17.32 -12.24 -9.13
N LEU A 352 -18.44 -12.11 -8.42
CA LEU A 352 -18.63 -12.75 -7.10
C LEU A 352 -18.79 -14.28 -7.23
N THR A 353 -19.54 -14.74 -8.22
CA THR A 353 -19.72 -16.17 -8.51
C THR A 353 -18.40 -16.85 -8.90
N ALA A 354 -17.54 -16.11 -9.61
CA ALA A 354 -16.18 -16.54 -9.93
C ALA A 354 -15.20 -16.45 -8.74
N GLY A 355 -15.64 -16.01 -7.55
CA GLY A 355 -14.81 -15.92 -6.35
C GLY A 355 -13.89 -14.69 -6.29
N HIS A 356 -14.12 -13.67 -7.11
CA HIS A 356 -13.40 -12.41 -7.05
C HIS A 356 -13.99 -11.43 -6.01
N GLU A 357 -13.31 -10.31 -5.75
CA GLU A 357 -13.69 -9.40 -4.67
C GLU A 357 -14.90 -8.50 -4.98
N GLY A 358 -15.31 -8.38 -6.24
CA GLY A 358 -16.37 -7.47 -6.70
C GLY A 358 -16.01 -6.80 -8.04
N VAL A 359 -16.28 -5.49 -8.17
CA VAL A 359 -16.00 -4.72 -9.40
C VAL A 359 -15.28 -3.41 -9.15
N VAL A 360 -14.67 -2.86 -10.19
CA VAL A 360 -14.17 -1.48 -10.24
C VAL A 360 -14.95 -0.73 -11.32
N VAL A 361 -15.64 0.34 -10.91
CA VAL A 361 -16.31 1.28 -11.80
C VAL A 361 -15.33 2.40 -12.12
N LYS A 362 -15.07 2.66 -13.40
CA LYS A 362 -14.09 3.66 -13.85
C LYS A 362 -14.74 4.65 -14.82
N ALA A 363 -14.56 5.95 -14.59
CA ALA A 363 -14.95 7.00 -15.52
C ALA A 363 -14.13 6.92 -16.81
N LEU A 364 -14.81 6.89 -17.96
CA LEU A 364 -14.21 6.73 -19.27
C LEU A 364 -13.54 8.01 -19.80
N ASP A 365 -13.95 9.17 -19.30
CA ASP A 365 -13.41 10.48 -19.68
C ASP A 365 -12.14 10.86 -18.89
N ALA A 366 -11.79 10.09 -17.86
CA ALA A 366 -10.71 10.43 -16.95
C ALA A 366 -9.31 10.06 -17.50
N PRO A 367 -8.32 10.96 -17.38
CA PRO A 367 -6.92 10.61 -17.63
C PRO A 367 -6.38 9.70 -16.52
N TYR A 368 -5.20 9.12 -16.75
CA TYR A 368 -4.55 8.29 -15.74
C TYR A 368 -3.91 9.14 -14.64
N ALA A 369 -4.52 9.16 -13.46
CA ALA A 369 -4.04 9.91 -12.31
C ALA A 369 -3.04 9.07 -11.49
N ALA A 370 -1.83 8.88 -12.04
CA ALA A 370 -0.74 8.11 -11.43
C ALA A 370 -0.53 8.48 -9.95
N GLY A 371 -0.33 7.49 -9.08
CA GLY A 371 -0.09 7.70 -7.64
C GLY A 371 -1.21 8.39 -6.83
N ARG A 372 -2.34 8.75 -7.45
CA ARG A 372 -3.48 9.39 -6.77
C ARG A 372 -4.60 8.39 -6.52
N ARG A 373 -5.28 8.58 -5.39
CA ARG A 373 -6.58 7.98 -5.13
C ARG A 373 -7.65 9.01 -5.44
N GLY A 374 -8.26 8.89 -6.62
CA GLY A 374 -9.33 9.78 -7.08
C GLY A 374 -10.71 9.13 -6.96
N ARG A 375 -11.76 9.90 -7.28
CA ARG A 375 -13.12 9.39 -7.44
C ARG A 375 -13.36 8.72 -8.78
N ALA A 376 -12.54 9.03 -9.80
CA ALA A 376 -12.69 8.51 -11.15
C ALA A 376 -12.70 6.96 -11.21
N TRP A 377 -12.01 6.29 -10.28
CA TRP A 377 -12.09 4.84 -10.12
C TRP A 377 -12.67 4.51 -8.75
N GLN A 378 -13.75 3.74 -8.71
CA GLN A 378 -14.42 3.32 -7.47
C GLN A 378 -14.49 1.80 -7.40
N LYS A 379 -13.91 1.23 -6.35
CA LYS A 379 -14.04 -0.20 -6.08
C LYS A 379 -15.34 -0.46 -5.32
N VAL A 380 -16.16 -1.36 -5.84
CA VAL A 380 -17.41 -1.80 -5.24
C VAL A 380 -17.23 -3.26 -4.85
N LYS A 381 -17.44 -3.54 -3.57
CA LYS A 381 -17.40 -4.89 -3.00
C LYS A 381 -18.66 -5.10 -2.16
N PRO A 382 -19.15 -6.34 -2.03
CA PRO A 382 -20.12 -6.66 -0.98
C PRO A 382 -19.54 -6.24 0.38
N VAL A 383 -20.37 -5.61 1.19
CA VAL A 383 -20.05 -5.37 2.60
C VAL A 383 -20.91 -6.33 3.39
N HIS A 384 -20.29 -7.36 3.97
CA HIS A 384 -20.97 -8.21 4.93
C HIS A 384 -20.93 -7.53 6.29
N THR A 385 -22.02 -7.60 7.02
CA THR A 385 -22.09 -7.14 8.40
C THR A 385 -22.39 -8.30 9.32
N LEU A 386 -21.67 -8.39 10.42
CA LEU A 386 -21.96 -9.29 11.53
C LEU A 386 -22.04 -8.49 12.82
N ASP A 387 -23.03 -8.80 13.64
CA ASP A 387 -23.11 -8.32 15.02
C ASP A 387 -22.37 -9.31 15.92
N LEU A 388 -21.22 -8.90 16.47
CA LEU A 388 -20.32 -9.77 17.24
C LEU A 388 -20.17 -9.28 18.67
N VAL A 389 -19.80 -10.18 19.58
CA VAL A 389 -19.55 -9.89 20.99
C VAL A 389 -18.12 -9.37 21.19
N VAL A 390 -17.96 -8.32 21.99
CA VAL A 390 -16.63 -7.82 22.39
C VAL A 390 -16.15 -8.62 23.59
N LEU A 391 -15.07 -9.37 23.40
CA LEU A 391 -14.49 -10.26 24.43
C LEU A 391 -13.33 -9.63 25.21
N GLY A 392 -12.78 -8.52 24.71
CA GLY A 392 -11.53 -7.96 25.21
C GLY A 392 -11.06 -6.76 24.39
N ALA A 393 -10.09 -6.02 24.92
CA ALA A 393 -9.46 -4.92 24.20
C ALA A 393 -8.01 -4.70 24.65
N GLU A 394 -7.12 -4.40 23.70
CA GLU A 394 -5.70 -4.14 24.00
C GLU A 394 -5.38 -2.64 23.98
N TRP A 395 -4.39 -2.27 24.79
CA TRP A 395 -3.79 -0.94 24.78
C TRP A 395 -3.12 -0.65 23.43
N GLY A 396 -3.41 0.51 22.87
CA GLY A 396 -2.82 0.97 21.63
C GLY A 396 -1.34 1.33 21.76
N TYR A 397 -0.65 1.38 20.63
CA TYR A 397 0.75 1.79 20.53
C TYR A 397 0.91 3.05 19.67
N GLY A 398 2.06 3.71 19.76
CA GLY A 398 2.38 4.89 18.98
C GLY A 398 1.41 6.05 19.27
N ARG A 399 0.63 6.47 18.27
CA ARG A 399 -0.34 7.57 18.43
C ARG A 399 -1.55 7.21 19.32
N ARG A 400 -1.77 5.92 19.57
CA ARG A 400 -2.90 5.39 20.35
C ARG A 400 -2.47 4.89 21.73
N THR A 401 -1.23 5.16 22.13
CA THR A 401 -0.75 4.87 23.49
C THR A 401 -1.68 5.51 24.50
N GLY A 402 -2.15 4.72 25.48
CA GLY A 402 -3.11 5.15 26.49
C GLY A 402 -4.59 4.98 26.11
N THR A 403 -4.91 4.39 24.95
CA THR A 403 -6.29 4.10 24.53
C THR A 403 -6.50 2.61 24.30
N LEU A 404 -7.68 2.07 24.65
CA LEU A 404 -8.09 0.71 24.27
C LEU A 404 -8.56 0.72 22.83
N SER A 405 -7.77 0.11 21.93
CA SER A 405 -7.93 0.37 20.48
C SER A 405 -7.90 -0.85 19.57
N ASN A 406 -7.69 -2.05 20.12
CA ASN A 406 -7.73 -3.30 19.38
C ASN A 406 -8.67 -4.29 20.09
N ILE A 407 -9.92 -4.38 19.63
CA ILE A 407 -10.97 -5.17 20.28
C ILE A 407 -10.98 -6.62 19.79
N TRP A 408 -11.36 -7.53 20.67
CA TRP A 408 -11.49 -8.96 20.41
C TRP A 408 -12.93 -9.29 20.08
N LEU A 409 -13.16 -10.00 18.97
CA LEU A 409 -14.49 -10.26 18.43
C LEU A 409 -14.84 -11.74 18.58
N GLY A 410 -15.97 -12.01 19.22
CA GLY A 410 -16.55 -13.34 19.43
C GLY A 410 -17.87 -13.51 18.68
N ALA A 411 -18.04 -14.64 18.00
CA ALA A 411 -19.32 -15.08 17.47
C ALA A 411 -20.05 -15.90 18.54
N ARG A 412 -21.38 -15.87 18.57
CA ARG A 412 -22.15 -16.71 19.49
C ARG A 412 -21.84 -18.19 19.23
N ASP A 413 -21.63 -18.95 20.30
CA ASP A 413 -21.54 -20.41 20.20
C ASP A 413 -22.95 -20.98 19.94
N PRO A 414 -23.18 -21.73 18.84
CA PRO A 414 -24.48 -22.33 18.56
C PRO A 414 -24.94 -23.30 19.67
N ASP A 415 -24.00 -23.89 20.42
CA ASP A 415 -24.28 -24.84 21.50
C ASP A 415 -24.54 -24.15 22.86
N GLY A 416 -24.55 -22.80 22.89
CA GLY A 416 -24.84 -22.00 24.09
C GLY A 416 -23.64 -21.82 25.03
N GLY A 417 -22.43 -22.17 24.58
CA GLY A 417 -21.18 -21.90 25.28
C GLY A 417 -20.74 -20.43 25.26
N GLU A 418 -19.54 -20.16 25.77
CA GLU A 418 -18.91 -18.83 25.68
C GLU A 418 -18.70 -18.44 24.21
N PRO A 419 -18.86 -17.15 23.83
CA PRO A 419 -18.69 -16.75 22.44
C PRO A 419 -17.30 -17.10 21.90
N VAL A 420 -17.27 -17.69 20.70
CA VAL A 420 -16.07 -18.20 20.06
C VAL A 420 -15.32 -17.06 19.40
N MET A 421 -14.07 -16.82 19.81
CA MET A 421 -13.26 -15.77 19.23
C MET A 421 -12.95 -16.03 17.75
N VAL A 422 -13.28 -15.06 16.89
CA VAL A 422 -13.13 -15.12 15.43
C VAL A 422 -12.26 -14.00 14.85
N GLY A 423 -11.76 -13.09 15.68
CA GLY A 423 -10.88 -12.03 15.18
C GLY A 423 -10.53 -10.95 16.18
N LYS A 424 -9.72 -10.00 15.71
CA LYS A 424 -9.47 -8.71 16.38
C LYS A 424 -9.57 -7.57 15.37
N THR A 425 -9.97 -6.38 15.80
CA THR A 425 -9.92 -5.20 14.93
C THR A 425 -9.56 -3.91 15.68
N PHE A 426 -8.85 -3.04 14.97
CA PHE A 426 -8.49 -1.68 15.38
C PHE A 426 -8.99 -0.61 14.39
N LYS A 427 -9.81 -1.00 13.42
CA LYS A 427 -10.29 -0.16 12.31
C LYS A 427 -11.76 0.23 12.51
N GLY A 428 -12.16 1.36 11.91
CA GLY A 428 -13.55 1.85 11.95
C GLY A 428 -13.91 2.68 13.18
N MET A 429 -12.94 3.02 14.04
CA MET A 429 -13.17 3.81 15.26
C MET A 429 -12.72 5.25 15.07
N THR A 430 -13.60 6.19 15.40
CA THR A 430 -13.28 7.61 15.56
C THR A 430 -12.52 7.84 16.87
N ASP A 431 -11.87 9.00 17.01
CA ASP A 431 -11.20 9.36 18.28
C ASP A 431 -12.21 9.40 19.44
N GLU A 432 -13.42 9.91 19.18
CA GLU A 432 -14.53 9.90 20.15
C GLU A 432 -14.90 8.47 20.60
N LEU A 433 -14.93 7.52 19.67
CA LEU A 433 -15.25 6.13 19.99
C LEU A 433 -14.11 5.46 20.78
N LEU A 434 -12.86 5.78 20.48
CA LEU A 434 -11.69 5.31 21.25
C LEU A 434 -11.72 5.84 22.68
N ASP A 435 -12.04 7.13 22.86
CA ASP A 435 -12.16 7.76 24.18
C ASP A 435 -13.33 7.19 24.98
N TRP A 436 -14.45 6.89 24.32
CA TRP A 436 -15.58 6.21 24.95
C TRP A 436 -15.20 4.79 25.40
N GLN A 437 -14.67 3.95 24.51
CA GLN A 437 -14.27 2.57 24.85
C GLN A 437 -13.27 2.55 26.02
N THR A 438 -12.27 3.44 25.97
CA THR A 438 -11.23 3.53 27.00
C THR A 438 -11.81 3.86 28.38
N ARG A 439 -12.88 4.66 28.44
CA ARG A 439 -13.58 4.98 29.71
C ARG A 439 -14.58 3.91 30.12
N THR A 440 -15.24 3.25 29.17
CA THR A 440 -16.36 2.35 29.44
C THR A 440 -15.91 0.92 29.75
N PHE A 441 -14.95 0.38 29.02
CA PHE A 441 -14.54 -1.03 29.14
C PHE A 441 -14.05 -1.46 30.53
N PRO A 442 -13.36 -0.63 31.33
CA PRO A 442 -13.01 -1.02 32.70
C PRO A 442 -14.20 -1.45 33.56
N ALA A 443 -15.39 -0.86 33.35
CA ALA A 443 -16.62 -1.25 34.07
C ALA A 443 -17.20 -2.61 33.62
N HIS A 444 -16.71 -3.15 32.49
CA HIS A 444 -17.11 -4.44 31.93
C HIS A 444 -15.97 -5.46 32.00
N ALA A 445 -14.87 -5.16 32.70
CA ALA A 445 -13.70 -6.02 32.75
C ALA A 445 -13.96 -7.28 33.59
N ARG A 446 -13.71 -8.43 32.98
CA ARG A 446 -13.58 -9.73 33.65
C ARG A 446 -12.18 -9.88 34.25
N ALA A 447 -11.16 -9.43 33.53
CA ALA A 447 -9.77 -9.43 33.98
C ALA A 447 -8.97 -8.27 33.38
N GLU A 448 -7.99 -7.77 34.13
CA GLU A 448 -7.04 -6.76 33.68
C GLU A 448 -5.65 -7.35 33.48
N HIS A 449 -4.97 -6.91 32.44
CA HIS A 449 -3.63 -7.36 32.08
C HIS A 449 -2.73 -6.19 31.67
N PRO A 450 -1.40 -6.34 31.72
CA PRO A 450 -0.48 -5.31 31.21
C PRO A 450 -0.72 -4.95 29.74
N TRP A 451 -1.28 -5.89 28.95
CA TRP A 451 -1.59 -5.68 27.54
C TRP A 451 -2.98 -5.09 27.28
N GLY A 452 -3.89 -5.08 28.25
CA GLY A 452 -5.29 -4.65 28.04
C GLY A 452 -6.29 -5.25 29.02
N LEU A 453 -7.52 -5.44 28.56
CA LEU A 453 -8.67 -5.95 29.32
C LEU A 453 -9.27 -7.18 28.64
N GLU A 454 -9.67 -8.16 29.43
CA GLU A 454 -10.66 -9.18 29.06
C GLU A 454 -12.03 -8.72 29.57
N LEU A 455 -13.07 -8.81 28.75
CA LEU A 455 -14.40 -8.25 29.06
C LEU A 455 -15.43 -9.36 29.27
N GLU A 456 -16.41 -9.08 30.12
CA GLU A 456 -17.63 -9.89 30.19
C GLU A 456 -18.39 -9.82 28.84
N PRO A 457 -18.91 -10.95 28.33
CA PRO A 457 -19.56 -11.03 27.02
C PRO A 457 -20.96 -10.41 27.05
N GLY A 458 -21.01 -9.08 27.09
CA GLY A 458 -22.26 -8.30 27.14
C GLY A 458 -22.36 -7.20 26.10
N LEU A 459 -21.23 -6.78 25.50
CA LEU A 459 -21.20 -5.69 24.52
C LEU A 459 -21.25 -6.27 23.11
N VAL A 460 -22.26 -5.88 22.32
CA VAL A 460 -22.38 -6.24 20.91
C VAL A 460 -21.95 -5.08 20.03
N VAL A 461 -21.21 -5.40 18.97
CA VAL A 461 -20.70 -4.45 17.98
C VAL A 461 -21.00 -4.93 16.57
N GLU A 462 -21.51 -4.03 15.74
CA GLU A 462 -21.74 -4.27 14.32
C GLU A 462 -20.41 -4.08 13.58
N ILE A 463 -19.95 -5.15 12.94
CA ILE A 463 -18.68 -5.24 12.22
C ILE A 463 -18.96 -5.39 10.75
N ALA A 464 -18.41 -4.49 9.94
CA ALA A 464 -18.32 -4.71 8.50
C ALA A 464 -17.05 -5.51 8.17
N LEU A 465 -17.14 -6.44 7.24
CA LEU A 465 -16.03 -7.28 6.79
C LEU A 465 -16.13 -7.57 5.28
N ASP A 466 -14.99 -7.90 4.70
CA ASP A 466 -14.90 -8.33 3.29
C ASP A 466 -15.27 -9.83 3.16
N GLY A 467 -15.21 -10.61 4.25
CA GLY A 467 -15.52 -12.05 4.27
C GLY A 467 -14.81 -12.78 5.44
N ALA A 468 -14.76 -14.11 5.39
CA ALA A 468 -14.02 -14.94 6.36
C ALA A 468 -12.96 -15.81 5.65
N GLN A 469 -11.99 -16.32 6.42
CA GLN A 469 -10.98 -17.28 5.95
C GLN A 469 -10.74 -18.39 6.98
N ARG A 470 -10.30 -19.56 6.54
CA ARG A 470 -9.87 -20.65 7.45
C ARG A 470 -8.64 -20.20 8.23
N SER A 471 -8.58 -20.55 9.52
CA SER A 471 -7.49 -20.13 10.41
C SER A 471 -7.29 -21.11 11.55
N THR A 472 -6.06 -21.60 11.72
CA THR A 472 -5.65 -22.43 12.87
C THR A 472 -5.39 -21.61 14.14
N ARG A 473 -5.33 -20.28 14.03
CA ARG A 473 -5.05 -19.37 15.16
C ARG A 473 -6.24 -19.14 16.09
N TYR A 474 -7.46 -19.33 15.59
CA TYR A 474 -8.69 -19.01 16.31
C TYR A 474 -9.48 -20.30 16.61
N PRO A 475 -10.08 -20.44 17.80
CA PRO A 475 -10.76 -21.68 18.20
C PRO A 475 -11.87 -22.12 17.22
N GLY A 476 -12.56 -21.17 16.58
CA GLY A 476 -13.62 -21.46 15.62
C GLY A 476 -13.15 -22.01 14.26
N GLY A 477 -11.83 -22.12 14.04
CA GLY A 477 -11.24 -22.55 12.76
C GLY A 477 -11.34 -21.49 11.65
N VAL A 478 -11.80 -20.28 11.98
CA VAL A 478 -12.08 -19.20 11.04
C VAL A 478 -11.60 -17.85 11.58
N ALA A 479 -11.29 -16.93 10.67
CA ALA A 479 -10.90 -15.56 10.98
C ALA A 479 -11.60 -14.56 10.06
N LEU A 480 -12.01 -13.41 10.61
CA LEU A 480 -12.61 -12.32 9.82
C LEU A 480 -11.56 -11.64 8.91
N ARG A 481 -11.91 -11.37 7.64
CA ARG A 481 -11.10 -10.57 6.70
C ARG A 481 -11.54 -9.10 6.74
N PHE A 482 -10.58 -8.21 6.96
CA PHE A 482 -10.76 -6.74 6.90
C PHE A 482 -11.87 -6.17 7.82
N ALA A 483 -12.11 -6.80 8.97
CA ALA A 483 -13.08 -6.35 9.96
C ALA A 483 -12.89 -4.86 10.35
N ARG A 484 -13.99 -4.09 10.34
CA ARG A 484 -14.04 -2.70 10.78
C ARG A 484 -15.29 -2.48 11.65
N VAL A 485 -15.14 -1.72 12.73
CA VAL A 485 -16.29 -1.29 13.54
C VAL A 485 -17.17 -0.35 12.71
N LEU A 486 -18.47 -0.62 12.67
CA LEU A 486 -19.47 0.32 12.18
C LEU A 486 -20.05 1.11 13.36
N ARG A 487 -20.59 0.40 14.35
CA ARG A 487 -21.20 0.98 15.55
C ARG A 487 -21.38 -0.08 16.64
N TYR A 488 -21.49 0.37 17.89
CA TYR A 488 -21.98 -0.48 18.98
C TYR A 488 -23.50 -0.67 18.87
N ARG A 489 -23.97 -1.83 19.32
CA ARG A 489 -25.38 -2.26 19.27
C ARG A 489 -25.94 -2.42 20.68
N PRO A 490 -26.18 -1.31 21.42
CA PRO A 490 -26.78 -1.39 22.75
C PRO A 490 -28.21 -1.95 22.71
N ASP A 491 -28.81 -2.04 21.51
CA ASP A 491 -30.09 -2.68 21.24
C ASP A 491 -30.02 -4.22 21.15
N LYS A 492 -28.81 -4.82 21.19
CA LYS A 492 -28.60 -6.26 21.10
C LYS A 492 -27.89 -6.81 22.34
N THR A 493 -28.35 -7.98 22.79
CA THR A 493 -27.65 -8.81 23.78
C THR A 493 -26.67 -9.76 23.11
N ALA A 494 -25.72 -10.33 23.87
CA ALA A 494 -24.79 -11.32 23.35
C ALA A 494 -25.49 -12.56 22.74
N GLY A 495 -26.65 -12.95 23.28
CA GLY A 495 -27.47 -14.02 22.71
C GLY A 495 -28.07 -13.70 21.34
N GLN A 496 -28.11 -12.43 20.94
CA GLN A 496 -28.60 -11.94 19.63
C GLN A 496 -27.47 -11.60 18.65
N ALA A 497 -26.21 -11.81 19.03
CA ALA A 497 -25.07 -11.72 18.13
C ALA A 497 -25.12 -12.83 17.07
N ASP A 498 -24.47 -12.64 15.93
CA ASP A 498 -24.34 -13.70 14.94
C ASP A 498 -23.48 -14.85 15.47
N ASP A 499 -23.84 -16.08 15.11
CA ASP A 499 -23.15 -17.28 15.56
C ASP A 499 -21.97 -17.67 14.66
N LEU A 500 -21.23 -18.69 15.11
CA LEU A 500 -20.10 -19.22 14.38
C LEU A 500 -20.48 -19.77 12.99
N GLU A 501 -21.71 -20.25 12.82
CA GLU A 501 -22.20 -20.72 11.51
C GLU A 501 -22.36 -19.57 10.53
N ALA A 502 -22.91 -18.43 10.98
CA ALA A 502 -22.99 -17.21 10.19
C ALA A 502 -21.60 -16.72 9.74
N VAL A 503 -20.57 -16.86 10.58
CA VAL A 503 -19.18 -16.56 10.20
C VAL A 503 -18.66 -17.55 9.15
N ARG A 504 -18.94 -18.86 9.33
CA ARG A 504 -18.50 -19.92 8.40
C ARG A 504 -19.16 -19.81 7.03
N ALA A 505 -20.40 -19.34 6.97
CA ALA A 505 -21.11 -19.08 5.73
C ALA A 505 -20.40 -18.02 4.84
N LEU A 506 -19.48 -17.24 5.41
CA LEU A 506 -18.67 -16.24 4.71
C LEU A 506 -17.29 -16.77 4.24
N LEU A 507 -17.01 -18.07 4.38
CA LEU A 507 -15.82 -18.67 3.78
C LEU A 507 -15.99 -18.73 2.25
N ALA A 508 -15.02 -18.17 1.51
CA ALA A 508 -15.00 -18.26 0.05
C ALA A 508 -14.72 -19.71 -0.36
N GLY A 509 -15.69 -20.34 -1.05
CA GLY A 509 -15.63 -21.76 -1.44
C GLY A 509 -15.84 -22.69 -0.24
N GLY A 510 -16.90 -23.51 -0.29
CA GLY A 510 -17.14 -24.59 0.69
C GLY A 510 -15.92 -25.48 0.85
#